data_AF-A0AAW6BN57-F1
#
_entry.id   AF-A0AAW6BN57-F1
#
_cell.length_a   1.000
_cell.length_b   1.000
_cell.length_c   1.000
_cell.angle_alpha   90.00
_cell.angle_beta   90.00
_cell.angle_gamma   90.00
#
_symmetry.space_group_name_H-M   'P 1'
#
loop_
_entity.id
_entity.type
_entity.pdbx_description
1 polymer ?
#
loop_
_entity_poly.entity_id
_entity_poly.type
_entity_poly.pdbx_seq_one_letter_code
_entity_poly.pdbx_strand_id
1 'polypeptide(L)' 'MRTQPKETPINIRAKAFQRELIDHAANLHSKTRTDFILDAA' A
#
# COMPACT_ATOMS: atom_id res chain seq x y z
N MET A 1 -5.84 -20.25 -12.83
CA MET A 1 -6.66 -19.21 -12.18
C MET A 1 -5.77 -18.00 -11.95
N ARG A 2 -5.94 -16.91 -12.74
CA ARG A 2 -5.22 -15.65 -12.46
C ARG A 2 -5.93 -14.99 -11.29
N THR A 3 -5.32 -15.00 -10.12
CA THR A 3 -5.79 -14.24 -8.97
C THR A 3 -5.62 -12.76 -9.32
N GLN A 4 -6.67 -12.16 -9.86
CA GLN A 4 -6.76 -10.71 -9.97
C GLN A 4 -6.70 -10.20 -8.53
N PRO A 5 -5.68 -9.41 -8.14
CA PRO A 5 -5.65 -8.87 -6.80
C PRO A 5 -6.90 -8.01 -6.68
N LYS A 6 -7.84 -8.45 -5.83
CA LYS A 6 -8.98 -7.62 -5.48
C LYS A 6 -8.36 -6.34 -4.93
N GLU A 7 -8.57 -5.23 -5.63
CA GLU A 7 -8.26 -3.87 -5.18
C GLU A 7 -9.20 -3.50 -4.02
N THR A 8 -9.28 -4.36 -3.00
CA THR A 8 -9.89 -3.99 -1.73
C THR A 8 -8.97 -2.92 -1.15
N PRO A 9 -9.44 -1.68 -0.98
CA PRO A 9 -8.66 -0.69 -0.26
C PRO A 9 -8.37 -1.31 1.10
N ILE A 10 -7.09 -1.56 1.35
CA ILE A 10 -6.66 -2.05 2.66
C ILE A 10 -6.92 -0.88 3.59
N ASN A 11 -8.09 -0.89 4.25
CA ASN A 11 -8.46 0.07 5.27
C ASN A 11 -7.65 -0.25 6.53
N ILE A 12 -6.33 -0.12 6.42
CA ILE A 12 -5.43 -0.18 7.56
C ILE A 12 -5.82 1.03 8.40
N ARG A 13 -6.24 0.79 9.64
CA ARG A 13 -6.39 1.85 10.65
C ARG A 13 -5.00 2.35 11.08
N ALA A 14 -4.21 2.81 10.12
CA ALA A 14 -2.94 3.45 10.33
C ALA A 14 -3.22 4.90 10.75
N LYS A 15 -2.51 5.37 11.79
CA LYS A 15 -2.55 6.80 12.15
C LYS A 15 -2.11 7.64 10.94
N ALA A 16 -2.60 8.87 10.81
CA ALA A 16 -2.29 9.74 9.66
C ALA A 16 -0.78 9.82 9.37
N PHE A 17 0.03 9.95 10.42
CA PHE A 17 1.49 9.93 10.34
C PHE A 17 2.06 8.65 9.71
N GLN A 18 1.53 7.47 10.09
CA GLN A 18 1.95 6.20 9.51
C GLN A 18 1.54 6.10 8.04
N ARG A 19 0.37 6.63 7.66
CA ARG A 19 -0.07 6.70 6.26
C ARG A 19 0.88 7.56 5.42
N GLU A 20 1.28 8.72 5.95
CA GLU A 20 2.24 9.61 5.28
C GLU A 20 3.61 8.95 5.08
N LEU A 21 4.10 8.18 6.07
CA LEU A 21 5.33 7.40 5.92
C LEU A 21 5.22 6.35 4.83
N ILE A 22 4.09 5.64 4.76
CA ILE A 22 3.83 4.64 3.71
C ILE A 22 3.75 5.31 2.34
N ASP A 23 3.08 6.46 2.23
CA ASP A 23 3.00 7.24 0.99
C ASP A 23 4.35 7.71 0.50
N HIS A 24 5.19 8.18 1.43
CA HIS A 24 6.54 8.60 1.10
C HIS A 24 7.39 7.43 0.60
N ALA A 25 7.33 6.28 1.30
CA ALA A 25 8.05 5.08 0.89
C ALA A 25 7.56 4.51 -0.44
N ALA A 26 6.26 4.52 -0.68
CA ALA A 26 5.66 4.10 -1.96
C ALA A 26 6.12 5.01 -3.12
N ASN A 27 6.12 6.33 -2.91
CA ASN A 27 6.64 7.30 -3.89
C ASN A 27 8.12 7.09 -4.20
N LEU A 28 8.96 6.82 -3.18
CA LEU A 28 10.37 6.52 -3.38
C LEU A 28 10.58 5.28 -4.27
N HIS A 29 9.68 4.31 -4.18
CA HIS A 29 9.74 3.09 -4.99
C HIS A 29 8.97 3.19 -6.32
N SER A 30 8.41 4.37 -6.65
CA SER A 30 7.52 4.55 -7.81
C SER A 30 6.36 3.53 -7.85
N LYS A 31 5.89 3.10 -6.67
CA LYS A 31 4.81 2.13 -6.49
C LYS A 31 3.58 2.84 -5.92
N THR A 32 2.40 2.26 -6.15
CA THR A 32 1.20 2.72 -5.43
C THR A 32 1.29 2.31 -3.96
N ARG A 33 0.57 3.01 -3.07
CA ARG A 33 0.46 2.64 -1.65
C ARG A 33 0.07 1.17 -1.48
N THR A 34 -0.86 0.69 -2.30
CA THR A 34 -1.33 -0.69 -2.28
C THR A 34 -0.23 -1.66 -2.69
N ASP A 35 0.47 -1.39 -3.78
CA ASP A 35 1.56 -2.24 -4.26
C ASP A 35 2.72 -2.29 -3.25
N PHE A 36 3.04 -1.15 -2.63
CA PHE A 36 4.07 -1.08 -1.60
C PHE A 36 3.73 -1.94 -0.39
N ILE A 37 2.46 -1.95 0.04
CA ILE A 37 2.03 -2.79 1.17
C ILE A 37 1.91 -4.26 0.80
N LEU A 38 1.45 -4.58 -0.41
CA LEU A 38 1.38 -5.96 -0.89
C LEU A 38 2.77 -6.58 -1.05
N ASP A 39 3.78 -5.80 -1.41
CA ASP A 39 5.18 -6.22 -1.51
C ASP A 39 5.84 -6.43 -0.13
N ALA A 40 5.31 -5.77 0.91
CA ALA A 40 5.80 -5.84 2.29
C ALA A 40 5.10 -6.89 3.17
N ALA A 41 3.98 -7.46 2.71
CA ALA A 41 3.16 -8.45 3.42
C ALA A 41 3.60 -9.89 3.09
#